data_AF-A0A317JDN8-F1
#
_entry.id   AF-A0A317JDN8-F1
#
_cell.length_a   1.000
_cell.length_b   1.000
_cell.length_c   1.000
_cell.angle_alpha   90.00
_cell.angle_beta   90.00
_cell.angle_gamma   90.00
#
_symmetry.space_group_name_H-M   'P 1'
#
loop_
_entity.id
_entity.type
_entity.pdbx_description
1 polymer ?
#
loop_
_entity_poly.entity_id
_entity_poly.type
_entity_poly.pdbx_seq_one_letter_code
_entity_poly.pdbx_strand_id
1 'polypeptide(L)'
;MSESSVRNRFFERAAFYGGTALRIFHSLPRFSEDLDFTLKRSDKAFSLTPYFKTIERELASFGFEANVTSIDKERKSDIESAFLKAGTKIHFMKINVGKNILDRVQINELLRIKFEVDIDPAVSFESEIQPLLRPAAFPLRY
;
A
#
# COMPACT_ATOMS: atom_id res chain seq x y z
N MET A 1 9.40 18.39 -10.25
CA MET A 1 8.14 18.31 -9.47
C MET A 1 8.38 17.41 -8.27
N SER A 2 8.03 17.83 -7.05
CA SER A 2 8.43 17.14 -5.81
C SER A 2 7.51 15.98 -5.40
N GLU A 3 8.08 14.91 -4.83
CA GLU A 3 7.44 13.63 -4.47
C GLU A 3 6.33 13.73 -3.41
N SER A 4 6.48 14.64 -2.45
CA SER A 4 5.44 15.01 -1.46
C SER A 4 4.07 15.29 -2.11
N SER A 5 4.08 15.77 -3.35
CA SER A 5 2.87 16.18 -4.07
C SER A 5 2.01 15.02 -4.58
N VAL A 6 2.53 13.80 -4.78
CA VAL A 6 1.72 12.68 -5.30
C VAL A 6 1.02 11.92 -4.18
N ARG A 7 1.69 11.74 -3.02
CA ARG A 7 1.10 11.12 -1.83
C ARG A 7 -0.09 11.94 -1.31
N ASN A 8 0.08 13.26 -1.20
CA ASN A 8 -0.99 14.15 -0.76
C ASN A 8 -2.18 14.10 -1.72
N ARG A 9 -1.94 14.04 -3.04
CA ARG A 9 -3.01 13.96 -4.05
C ARG A 9 -3.87 12.70 -4.00
N PHE A 10 -3.34 11.55 -3.57
CA PHE A 10 -4.16 10.35 -3.42
C PHE A 10 -5.14 10.49 -2.25
N PHE A 11 -4.66 10.85 -1.06
CA PHE A 11 -5.50 10.99 0.14
C PHE A 11 -6.38 12.26 0.14
N GLU A 12 -6.09 13.22 -0.73
CA GLU A 12 -7.03 14.29 -1.09
C GLU A 12 -8.30 13.71 -1.73
N ARG A 13 -8.17 12.65 -2.53
CA ARG A 13 -9.26 12.04 -3.31
C ARG A 13 -9.89 10.81 -2.67
N ALA A 14 -9.14 10.04 -1.90
CA ALA A 14 -9.57 8.76 -1.34
C ALA A 14 -9.38 8.71 0.18
N ALA A 15 -10.25 7.97 0.87
CA ALA A 15 -10.14 7.66 2.28
C ALA A 15 -9.78 6.19 2.48
N PHE A 16 -8.95 5.90 3.48
CA PHE A 16 -8.56 4.54 3.84
C PHE A 16 -9.53 3.99 4.88
N TYR A 17 -10.05 2.78 4.67
CA TYR A 17 -11.04 2.17 5.55
C TYR A 17 -10.81 0.66 5.67
N GLY A 18 -11.79 -0.04 6.23
CA GLY A 18 -11.78 -1.49 6.31
C GLY A 18 -10.86 -2.03 7.41
N GLY A 19 -10.53 -3.31 7.29
CA GLY A 19 -9.89 -4.03 8.39
C GLY A 19 -8.46 -3.55 8.68
N THR A 20 -7.74 -3.20 7.63
CA THR A 20 -6.34 -2.78 7.73
C THR A 20 -6.21 -1.36 8.30
N ALA A 21 -7.14 -0.46 7.98
CA ALA A 21 -7.19 0.86 8.60
C ALA A 21 -7.37 0.74 10.11
N LEU A 22 -8.33 -0.07 10.56
CA LEU A 22 -8.56 -0.30 11.99
C LEU A 22 -7.33 -0.90 12.68
N ARG A 23 -6.63 -1.82 12.01
CA ARG A 23 -5.38 -2.39 12.55
C ARG A 23 -4.31 -1.31 12.72
N ILE A 24 -4.09 -0.48 11.72
CA ILE A 24 -3.01 0.51 11.72
C ILE A 24 -3.27 1.61 12.76
N PHE A 25 -4.51 2.09 12.86
CA PHE A 25 -4.85 3.20 13.75
C PHE A 25 -5.26 2.75 15.17
N HIS A 26 -5.73 1.51 15.36
CA HIS A 26 -6.17 0.99 16.67
C HIS A 26 -5.39 -0.27 17.14
N SER A 27 -4.25 -0.58 16.52
CA SER A 27 -3.30 -1.62 16.97
C SER A 27 -3.88 -3.04 17.15
N LEU A 28 -4.82 -3.44 16.30
CA LEU A 28 -5.43 -4.78 16.37
C LEU A 28 -4.47 -5.89 15.89
N PRO A 29 -4.35 -7.03 16.60
CA PRO A 29 -3.38 -8.09 16.28
C PRO A 29 -3.90 -9.05 15.18
N ARG A 30 -4.04 -8.56 13.94
CA ARG A 30 -4.35 -9.41 12.77
C ARG A 30 -3.35 -9.22 11.64
N PHE A 31 -3.07 -10.27 10.87
CA PHE A 31 -2.45 -10.11 9.55
C PHE A 31 -3.50 -9.50 8.61
N SER A 32 -3.07 -8.63 7.70
CA SER A 32 -3.96 -8.08 6.69
C SER A 32 -3.20 -7.92 5.38
N GLU A 33 -3.74 -8.55 4.33
CA GLU A 33 -3.17 -8.57 2.99
C GLU A 33 -3.88 -7.59 2.04
N ASP A 34 -4.97 -6.97 2.50
CA ASP A 34 -5.79 -6.05 1.70
C ASP A 34 -5.67 -4.61 2.21
N LEU A 35 -5.73 -3.64 1.31
CA LEU A 35 -5.80 -2.21 1.59
C LEU A 35 -7.03 -1.63 0.87
N ASP A 36 -8.05 -1.30 1.67
CA ASP A 36 -9.35 -0.84 1.18
C ASP A 36 -9.45 0.69 1.23
N PHE A 37 -9.80 1.30 0.11
CA PHE A 37 -10.02 2.73 -0.02
C PHE A 37 -11.36 3.02 -0.69
N THR A 38 -11.90 4.21 -0.45
CA THR A 38 -13.09 4.70 -1.12
C THR A 38 -12.86 6.14 -1.57
N LEU A 39 -13.33 6.50 -2.77
CA LEU A 39 -13.22 7.87 -3.25
C LEU A 39 -14.15 8.80 -2.46
N LYS A 40 -13.72 10.04 -2.22
CA LYS A 40 -14.59 11.05 -1.60
C LYS A 40 -15.68 11.55 -2.56
N ARG A 41 -15.48 11.36 -3.86
CA ARG A 41 -16.43 11.67 -4.93
C ARG A 41 -16.30 10.59 -6.01
N SER A 42 -17.43 10.14 -6.53
CA SER A 42 -17.46 9.16 -7.62
C SER A 42 -16.64 9.63 -8.83
N ASP A 43 -15.80 8.75 -9.36
CA ASP A 43 -15.04 8.96 -10.58
C ASP A 43 -14.83 7.63 -11.29
N LYS A 44 -15.72 7.33 -12.24
CA LYS A 44 -15.67 6.09 -13.04
C LYS A 44 -14.42 5.97 -13.93
N ALA A 45 -13.67 7.06 -14.12
CA ALA A 45 -12.42 7.08 -14.86
C ALA A 45 -11.19 7.00 -13.95
N PHE A 46 -11.39 6.87 -12.64
CA PHE A 46 -10.29 6.70 -11.70
C PHE A 46 -9.48 5.45 -12.02
N SER A 47 -8.16 5.57 -11.95
CA SER A 47 -7.23 4.45 -12.10
C SER A 47 -6.11 4.53 -11.08
N LEU A 48 -5.68 3.37 -10.59
CA LEU A 48 -4.51 3.25 -9.72
C LEU A 48 -3.18 3.32 -10.48
N THR A 49 -3.17 3.07 -11.79
CA THR A 49 -1.95 2.98 -12.62
C THR A 49 -1.00 4.18 -12.48
N PRO A 50 -1.48 5.45 -12.44
CA PRO A 50 -0.60 6.61 -12.26
C PRO A 50 0.22 6.60 -10.95
N TYR A 51 -0.22 5.84 -9.93
CA TYR A 51 0.44 5.77 -8.62
C TYR A 51 1.49 4.65 -8.54
N PHE A 52 1.46 3.65 -9.43
CA PHE A 52 2.30 2.44 -9.33
C PHE A 52 3.78 2.75 -9.21
N LYS A 53 4.35 3.52 -10.14
CA LYS A 53 5.78 3.89 -10.11
C LYS A 53 6.17 4.65 -8.85
N THR A 54 5.25 5.42 -8.27
CA THR A 54 5.52 6.16 -7.02
C THR A 54 5.57 5.19 -5.85
N ILE A 55 4.62 4.25 -5.75
CA ILE A 55 4.62 3.21 -4.72
C ILE A 55 5.89 2.35 -4.80
N GLU A 56 6.26 1.89 -5.99
CA GLU A 56 7.46 1.07 -6.22
C GLU A 56 8.74 1.81 -5.81
N ARG A 57 8.88 3.09 -6.17
CA ARG A 57 10.05 3.91 -5.80
C ARG A 57 10.13 4.18 -4.30
N GLU A 58 9.02 4.49 -3.67
CA GLU A 58 8.95 4.69 -2.21
C GLU A 58 9.41 3.42 -1.48
N LEU A 59 8.89 2.26 -1.86
CA LEU A 59 9.31 0.98 -1.29
C LEU A 59 10.80 0.70 -1.54
N ALA A 60 11.29 0.98 -2.75
CA ALA A 60 12.70 0.84 -3.09
C ALA A 60 13.60 1.74 -2.22
N SER A 61 13.14 2.93 -1.84
CA SER A 61 13.86 3.84 -0.93
C SER A 61 14.05 3.26 0.48
N PHE A 62 13.15 2.36 0.91
CA PHE A 62 13.25 1.59 2.14
C PHE A 62 13.97 0.25 1.95
N GLY A 63 14.55 0.01 0.77
CA GLY A 63 15.22 -1.24 0.41
C GLY A 63 14.29 -2.35 -0.08
N PHE A 64 12.99 -2.07 -0.25
CA PHE A 64 12.02 -3.04 -0.72
C PHE A 64 11.86 -3.04 -2.25
N GLU A 65 12.24 -4.14 -2.89
CA GLU A 65 11.94 -4.40 -4.30
C GLU A 65 10.52 -4.96 -4.43
N ALA A 66 9.62 -4.14 -4.95
CA ALA A 66 8.23 -4.49 -5.18
C ALA A 66 7.81 -4.12 -6.60
N ASN A 67 6.82 -4.84 -7.11
CA ASN A 67 6.15 -4.52 -8.36
C ASN A 67 4.65 -4.39 -8.14
N VAL A 68 4.04 -3.37 -8.75
CA VAL A 68 2.60 -3.12 -8.68
C VAL A 68 1.97 -3.35 -10.06
N THR A 69 0.90 -4.15 -10.10
CA THR A 69 0.17 -4.51 -11.32
C THR A 69 -1.32 -4.31 -11.14
N SER A 70 -2.01 -3.80 -12.17
CA SER A 70 -3.47 -3.77 -12.20
C SER A 70 -4.06 -5.18 -12.19
N ILE A 71 -5.31 -5.29 -11.74
CA ILE A 71 -6.10 -6.51 -11.84
C ILE A 71 -7.12 -6.32 -12.95
N ASP A 72 -6.95 -7.06 -14.03
CA ASP A 72 -7.94 -7.08 -15.11
C ASP A 72 -9.20 -7.81 -14.62
N LYS A 73 -10.33 -7.09 -14.62
CA LYS A 73 -11.62 -7.63 -14.20
C LYS A 73 -12.41 -8.02 -15.44
N GLU A 74 -12.94 -9.24 -15.44
CA GLU A 74 -13.81 -9.74 -16.53
C GLU A 74 -15.13 -8.96 -16.63
N ARG A 75 -15.55 -8.31 -15.55
CA ARG A 75 -16.78 -7.52 -15.47
C ARG A 75 -16.47 -6.11 -15.01
N LYS A 76 -17.22 -5.13 -15.55
CA LYS A 76 -17.23 -3.77 -14.98
C LYS A 76 -17.61 -3.84 -13.51
N SER A 77 -16.83 -3.15 -12.69
CA SER A 77 -16.96 -3.10 -11.24
C SER A 77 -16.70 -1.67 -10.81
N ASP A 78 -17.37 -1.27 -9.73
CA ASP A 78 -17.14 0.02 -9.08
C ASP A 78 -15.95 -0.03 -8.13
N ILE A 79 -15.16 -1.10 -8.19
CA ILE A 79 -13.90 -1.23 -7.49
C ILE A 79 -12.77 -1.18 -8.53
N GLU A 80 -11.80 -0.30 -8.34
CA GLU A 80 -10.49 -0.33 -9.01
C GLU A 80 -9.52 -1.15 -8.15
N SER A 81 -8.73 -2.05 -8.74
CA SER A 81 -7.87 -2.93 -7.94
C SER A 81 -6.48 -3.18 -8.54
N ALA A 82 -5.51 -3.36 -7.67
CA ALA A 82 -4.12 -3.67 -8.03
C ALA A 82 -3.49 -4.63 -7.03
N PHE A 83 -2.45 -5.36 -7.44
CA PHE A 83 -1.59 -6.13 -6.55
C PHE A 83 -0.22 -5.49 -6.46
N LEU A 84 0.31 -5.40 -5.25
CA LEU A 84 1.73 -5.28 -4.98
C LEU A 84 2.29 -6.65 -4.68
N LYS A 85 3.38 -7.00 -5.33
CA LYS A 85 4.14 -8.22 -5.08
C LYS A 85 5.56 -7.86 -4.70
N ALA A 86 6.06 -8.44 -3.62
CA ALA A 86 7.44 -8.28 -3.15
C ALA A 86 8.02 -9.64 -2.75
N GLY A 87 9.26 -9.93 -3.14
CA GLY A 87 9.91 -11.20 -2.84
C GLY A 87 10.40 -11.27 -1.39
N THR A 88 9.73 -12.01 -0.51
CA THR A 88 9.98 -11.97 0.95
C THR A 88 11.41 -12.35 1.34
N LYS A 89 12.01 -13.35 0.66
CA LYS A 89 13.37 -13.80 0.98
C LYS A 89 14.47 -12.77 0.66
N ILE A 90 14.34 -12.01 -0.45
CA ILE A 90 15.31 -10.96 -0.83
C ILE A 90 15.33 -9.87 0.25
N HIS A 91 14.17 -9.49 0.77
CA HIS A 91 14.06 -8.49 1.83
C HIS A 91 14.68 -8.95 3.15
N PHE A 92 14.47 -10.21 3.55
CA PHE A 92 15.11 -10.74 4.76
C PHE A 92 16.63 -10.82 4.64
N MET A 93 17.17 -11.10 3.44
CA MET A 93 18.62 -11.06 3.20
C MET A 93 19.15 -9.63 3.34
N LYS A 94 18.44 -8.62 2.82
CA LYS A 94 18.86 -7.20 2.90
C LYS A 94 18.96 -6.67 4.33
N ILE A 95 18.12 -7.15 5.25
CA ILE A 95 18.17 -6.76 6.67
C ILE A 95 19.01 -7.71 7.53
N ASN A 96 19.79 -8.60 6.91
CA ASN A 96 20.75 -9.50 7.57
C ASN A 96 20.11 -10.39 8.65
N VAL A 97 18.87 -10.86 8.43
CA VAL A 97 18.23 -11.78 9.38
C VAL A 97 19.06 -13.06 9.50
N GLY A 98 19.26 -13.56 10.72
CA GLY A 98 20.03 -14.77 10.97
C GLY A 98 19.55 -15.97 10.14
N LYS A 99 20.50 -16.81 9.69
CA LYS A 99 20.25 -17.98 8.83
C LYS A 99 19.07 -18.85 9.27
N ASN A 100 18.89 -19.03 10.57
CA ASN A 100 17.78 -19.81 11.16
C ASN A 100 16.37 -19.32 10.76
N ILE A 101 16.20 -18.04 10.44
CA ILE A 101 14.94 -17.46 9.98
C ILE A 101 14.88 -17.49 8.44
N LEU A 102 15.98 -17.20 7.76
CA LEU A 102 16.09 -17.29 6.29
C LEU A 102 15.80 -18.69 5.74
N ASP A 103 16.18 -19.73 6.48
CA ASP A 103 15.96 -21.13 6.11
C ASP A 103 14.52 -21.60 6.35
N ARG A 104 13.75 -20.85 7.16
CA ARG A 104 12.32 -21.11 7.42
C ARG A 104 11.39 -20.39 6.46
N VAL A 105 11.86 -19.35 5.78
CA VAL A 105 11.10 -18.59 4.78
C VAL A 105 11.24 -19.32 3.44
N GLN A 106 10.11 -19.74 2.86
CA GLN A 106 10.16 -20.40 1.57
C GLN A 106 10.71 -19.43 0.51
N ILE A 107 11.63 -19.92 -0.34
CA ILE A 107 12.27 -19.12 -1.40
C ILE A 107 11.27 -18.38 -2.29
N ASN A 108 10.06 -18.95 -2.45
CA ASN A 108 8.99 -18.43 -3.29
C ASN A 108 7.84 -17.78 -2.51
N GLU A 109 7.99 -17.54 -1.20
CA GLU A 109 6.96 -16.84 -0.43
C GLU A 109 6.91 -15.38 -0.91
N LEU A 110 5.95 -15.09 -1.78
CA LEU A 110 5.70 -13.76 -2.32
C LEU A 110 4.78 -13.03 -1.34
N LEU A 111 5.27 -11.94 -0.75
CA LEU A 111 4.39 -11.00 -0.08
C LEU A 111 3.50 -10.38 -1.15
N ARG A 112 2.18 -10.56 -1.02
CA ARG A 112 1.18 -10.02 -1.93
C ARG A 112 0.23 -9.15 -1.13
N ILE A 113 0.09 -7.90 -1.55
CA ILE A 113 -0.87 -6.95 -0.97
C ILE A 113 -1.84 -6.53 -2.06
N LYS A 114 -3.14 -6.56 -1.79
CA LYS A 114 -4.17 -6.05 -2.68
C LYS A 114 -4.51 -4.62 -2.33
N PHE A 115 -4.62 -3.76 -3.33
CA PHE A 115 -5.27 -2.46 -3.22
C PHE A 115 -6.66 -2.57 -3.83
N GLU A 116 -7.67 -2.08 -3.12
CA GLU A 116 -9.03 -1.91 -3.63
C GLU A 116 -9.49 -0.49 -3.38
N VAL A 117 -10.05 0.15 -4.42
CA VAL A 117 -10.62 1.50 -4.32
C VAL A 117 -12.05 1.46 -4.84
N ASP A 118 -13.03 1.75 -3.99
CA ASP A 118 -14.40 2.03 -4.41
C ASP A 118 -14.45 3.38 -5.14
N ILE A 119 -14.76 3.34 -6.44
CA ILE A 119 -14.78 4.50 -7.34
C ILE A 119 -16.18 5.10 -7.52
N ASP A 120 -17.21 4.50 -6.93
CA ASP A 120 -18.57 5.03 -6.92
C ASP A 120 -19.30 4.78 -5.60
N PRO A 121 -18.83 5.40 -4.51
CA PRO A 121 -19.45 5.21 -3.22
C PRO A 121 -20.85 5.80 -3.17
N ALA A 122 -21.82 4.97 -2.80
CA ALA A 122 -23.23 5.36 -2.71
C ALA A 122 -23.55 6.32 -1.56
N VAL A 123 -22.64 6.46 -0.59
CA VAL A 123 -22.90 7.16 0.68
C VAL A 123 -21.81 8.17 0.95
N SER A 124 -22.21 9.39 1.31
CA SER A 124 -21.30 10.39 1.88
C SER A 124 -20.84 9.93 3.25
N PHE A 125 -19.52 9.82 3.45
CA PHE A 125 -18.91 9.48 4.73
C PHE A 125 -18.14 10.67 5.31
N GLU A 126 -18.03 10.71 6.63
CA GLU A 126 -17.07 11.58 7.31
C GLU A 126 -15.73 10.84 7.45
N SER A 127 -14.63 11.58 7.31
CA SER A 127 -13.27 11.03 7.42
C SER A 127 -12.43 11.88 8.35
N GLU A 128 -11.70 11.24 9.26
CA GLU A 128 -10.76 11.90 10.15
C GLU A 128 -9.33 11.84 9.59
N ILE A 129 -8.54 12.89 9.81
CA ILE A 129 -7.11 12.90 9.48
C ILE A 129 -6.32 12.58 10.74
N GLN A 130 -5.80 11.36 10.83
CA GLN A 130 -4.90 10.95 11.90
C GLN A 130 -3.45 10.85 11.37
N PRO A 131 -2.51 11.69 11.85
CA PRO A 131 -1.13 11.62 11.39
C PRO A 131 -0.46 10.34 11.90
N LEU A 132 -0.03 9.48 10.98
CA LEU A 132 0.78 8.31 11.31
C LEU A 132 2.26 8.72 11.35
N LEU A 133 2.75 9.11 12.52
CA LEU A 133 4.15 9.44 12.74
C LEU A 133 4.96 8.15 12.93
N ARG A 134 5.83 7.82 11.97
CA ARG A 134 6.85 6.78 12.12
C ARG A 134 8.24 7.43 12.15
N PRO A 135 9.22 6.89 12.90
CA PRO A 135 10.59 7.37 12.84
C PRO A 135 11.08 7.23 11.40
N ALA A 136 11.43 8.34 10.78
CA ALA A 136 12.20 8.31 9.53
C ALA A 136 13.67 8.17 9.89
N ALA A 137 14.41 7.33 9.16
CA ALA A 137 15.87 7.33 9.26
C ALA A 137 16.38 8.65 8.67
N PHE A 138 17.12 9.43 9.45
CA PHE A 138 17.74 10.67 8.99
C PHE A 138 19.25 10.46 8.90
N PRO A 139 19.91 10.91 7.82
CA PRO A 139 21.36 10.84 7.73
C PRO A 139 21.99 11.75 8.79
N LEU A 140 22.83 11.17 9.65
CA LEU A 140 23.68 11.92 10.56
C LEU A 140 24.93 12.36 9.78
N ARG A 141 25.25 13.66 9.82
CA ARG A 141 26.59 14.15 9.51
C ARG A 141 27.31 14.32 10.84
N TYR A 142 28.43 13.63 11.00
CA TYR A 142 29.38 13.83 12.08
C TYR A 142 30.70 14.35 11.50
#